data_AF-A0A3D0Z2F7-F1
#
_entry.id   AF-A0A3D0Z2F7-F1
#
_cell.length_a   1.000
_cell.length_b   1.000
_cell.length_c   1.000
_cell.angle_alpha   90.00
_cell.angle_beta   90.00
_cell.angle_gamma   90.00
#
_symmetry.space_group_name_H-M   'P 1'
#
loop_
_entity.id
_entity.type
_entity.pdbx_description
1 polymer ?
#
loop_
_entity_poly.entity_id
_entity_poly.type
_entity_poly.pdbx_seq_one_letter_code
_entity_poly.pdbx_strand_id
1 'polypeptide(L)'
;MSYLIKFEKLPWRDFMKKIIAVICIFSFLFMLSACKQEPAKPALQFIASDNNELGCVELTRDGIIYRPFGIIGEKSMRGEKIGIRGGDSSSSIFAVKDYSWDEWILESDEGLMPAGDMLFKAVGVTEIPVEFEKYKEYNY
;
A
#
# COMPACT_ATOMS: atom_id res chain seq x y z
N MET A 1 46.92 -68.42 17.07
CA MET A 1 45.85 -67.73 17.82
C MET A 1 45.32 -66.63 16.90
N SER A 2 44.20 -66.88 16.22
CA SER A 2 43.63 -65.98 15.20
C SER A 2 42.58 -65.09 15.84
N TYR A 3 42.78 -63.77 15.81
CA TYR A 3 41.80 -62.79 16.29
C TYR A 3 40.85 -62.40 15.15
N LEU A 4 39.61 -62.88 15.22
CA LEU A 4 38.51 -62.41 14.36
C LEU A 4 38.03 -61.05 14.87
N ILE A 5 38.26 -59.99 14.10
CA ILE A 5 37.72 -58.66 14.35
C ILE A 5 36.23 -58.68 13.98
N LYS A 6 35.37 -58.51 14.98
CA LYS A 6 33.92 -58.41 14.83
C LYS A 6 33.60 -56.96 14.43
N PHE A 7 33.31 -56.73 13.14
CA PHE A 7 32.78 -55.44 12.68
C PHE A 7 31.33 -55.30 13.16
N GLU A 8 31.12 -54.53 14.23
CA GLU A 8 29.80 -54.09 14.65
C GLU A 8 29.19 -53.17 13.57
N LYS A 9 28.03 -53.59 13.06
CA LYS A 9 27.25 -52.80 12.11
C LYS A 9 26.80 -51.51 12.79
N LEU A 10 27.43 -50.38 12.43
CA LEU A 10 26.96 -49.07 12.86
C LEU A 10 25.47 -48.89 12.50
N PRO A 11 24.64 -48.32 13.40
CA PRO A 11 23.21 -48.17 13.18
C PRO A 11 22.91 -47.01 12.21
N TRP A 12 23.24 -47.22 10.94
CA TRP A 12 23.05 -46.27 9.83
C TRP A 12 21.63 -45.72 9.74
N ARG A 13 20.63 -46.54 10.10
CA ARG A 13 19.22 -46.16 10.08
C ARG A 13 18.88 -45.09 11.12
N ASP A 14 19.47 -45.18 12.31
CA ASP A 14 19.20 -44.22 13.39
C ASP A 14 20.02 -42.93 13.21
N PHE A 15 21.17 -43.04 12.56
CA PHE A 15 21.96 -41.89 12.09
C PHE A 15 21.22 -41.10 11.00
N MET A 16 20.67 -41.77 9.98
CA MET A 16 19.92 -41.13 8.90
C MET A 16 18.63 -40.45 9.38
N LYS A 17 17.90 -41.04 10.34
CA LYS A 17 16.72 -40.41 10.96
C LYS A 17 17.05 -39.10 11.66
N LYS A 18 18.19 -39.03 12.35
CA LYS A 18 18.66 -37.81 13.02
C LYS A 18 19.03 -36.73 12.00
N ILE A 19 19.67 -37.10 10.90
CA ILE A 19 20.01 -36.17 9.81
C ILE A 19 18.73 -35.60 9.17
N ILE A 20 17.74 -36.44 8.87
CA ILE A 20 16.46 -35.99 8.29
C ILE A 20 15.75 -35.03 9.25
N ALA A 21 15.74 -35.33 10.55
CA ALA A 21 15.15 -34.44 11.54
C ALA A 21 15.83 -33.06 11.58
N VAL A 22 17.16 -33.00 11.50
CA VAL A 22 17.93 -31.74 11.46
C VAL A 22 17.60 -30.93 10.20
N ILE A 23 17.51 -31.59 9.03
CA ILE A 23 17.16 -30.93 7.77
C ILE A 23 15.75 -30.32 7.83
N CYS A 24 14.77 -31.05 8.40
CA CYS A 24 13.41 -30.55 8.56
C CYS A 24 13.31 -29.34 9.50
N ILE A 25 14.11 -29.30 10.56
CA ILE A 25 14.16 -28.14 11.47
C ILE A 25 14.76 -26.93 10.75
N PHE A 26 15.82 -27.14 9.97
CA PHE A 26 16.49 -26.07 9.24
C PHE A 26 15.61 -25.49 8.13
N SER A 27 14.85 -26.33 7.41
CA SER A 27 13.91 -25.85 6.39
C SER A 27 12.74 -25.05 6.99
N PHE A 28 12.31 -25.39 8.21
CA PHE A 28 11.28 -24.63 8.94
C PHE A 28 11.79 -23.24 9.38
N LEU A 29 13.07 -23.14 9.76
CA LEU A 29 13.69 -21.86 10.14
C LEU A 29 13.84 -20.90 8.95
N PHE A 30 14.07 -21.41 7.73
CA PHE A 30 14.15 -20.57 6.52
C PHE A 30 12.81 -19.91 6.15
N MET A 31 11.68 -20.53 6.47
CA MET A 31 10.33 -19.98 6.21
C MET A 31 9.99 -18.78 7.10
N LEU A 32 10.60 -18.65 8.29
CA LEU A 32 10.34 -17.56 9.23
C LEU A 32 11.06 -16.25 8.87
N SER A 33 12.01 -16.27 7.93
CA SER A 33 12.80 -15.09 7.53
C SER A 33 12.17 -14.29 6.37
N ALA A 34 10.99 -14.70 5.88
CA ALA A 34 10.30 -14.06 4.75
C ALA A 34 9.36 -12.91 5.16
N CYS A 35 9.12 -12.68 6.44
CA CYS A 35 8.45 -11.46 6.90
C CYS A 35 9.44 -10.29 6.94
N LYS A 36 9.80 -9.76 5.78
CA LYS A 36 10.32 -8.39 5.69
C LYS A 36 9.13 -7.46 5.95
N GLN A 37 8.97 -7.04 7.20
CA GLN A 37 8.14 -5.87 7.50
C GLN A 37 8.93 -4.67 6.99
N GLU A 38 8.59 -4.21 5.78
CA GLU A 38 9.16 -2.96 5.27
C GLU A 38 8.90 -1.86 6.30
N PRO A 39 9.91 -1.03 6.62
CA PRO A 39 9.69 0.11 7.50
C PRO A 39 8.58 0.95 6.88
N ALA A 40 7.57 1.31 7.68
CA ALA A 40 6.45 2.12 7.23
C ALA A 40 6.99 3.32 6.45
N LYS A 41 6.75 3.33 5.14
CA LYS A 41 7.12 4.44 4.27
C LYS A 41 6.50 5.70 4.89
N PRO A 42 7.26 6.78 5.13
CA PRO A 42 6.71 7.97 5.76
C PRO A 42 5.54 8.44 4.90
N ALA A 43 4.35 8.53 5.52
CA ALA A 43 3.15 8.99 4.83
C ALA A 43 3.42 10.38 4.26
N LEU A 44 3.15 10.59 2.97
CA LEU A 44 3.32 11.89 2.35
C LEU A 44 2.36 12.88 3.00
N GLN A 45 2.82 14.12 3.16
CA GLN A 45 1.98 15.19 3.67
C GLN A 45 1.44 16.02 2.51
N PHE A 46 0.11 16.14 2.45
CA PHE A 46 -0.58 17.00 1.51
C PHE A 46 -1.00 18.27 2.23
N ILE A 47 -0.54 19.42 1.75
CA ILE A 47 -0.90 20.72 2.32
C ILE A 47 -2.27 21.11 1.77
N ALA A 48 -3.23 21.36 2.65
CA ALA A 48 -4.53 21.89 2.26
C ALA A 48 -4.51 23.43 2.27
N SER A 49 -5.04 24.05 1.23
CA SER A 49 -5.16 25.50 1.11
C SER A 49 -6.49 25.90 0.49
N ASP A 50 -7.13 26.91 1.06
CA ASP A 50 -8.37 27.46 0.51
C ASP A 50 -8.06 28.30 -0.74
N ASN A 51 -8.72 27.97 -1.85
CA ASN A 51 -8.74 28.78 -3.05
C ASN A 51 -10.05 29.58 -3.09
N ASN A 52 -9.99 30.83 -2.63
CA ASN A 52 -11.15 31.71 -2.53
C ASN A 52 -11.74 32.12 -3.89
N GLU A 53 -10.94 32.13 -4.96
CA GLU A 53 -11.41 32.47 -6.31
C GLU A 53 -12.29 31.36 -6.88
N LEU A 54 -11.91 30.11 -6.63
CA LEU A 54 -12.63 28.92 -7.08
C LEU A 54 -13.63 28.39 -6.06
N GLY A 55 -13.60 28.88 -4.82
CA GLY A 55 -14.48 28.46 -3.74
C GLY A 55 -14.25 27.01 -3.31
N CYS A 56 -13.01 26.52 -3.37
CA CYS A 56 -12.67 25.12 -3.09
C CYS A 56 -11.40 24.98 -2.25
N VAL A 57 -11.18 23.80 -1.68
CA VAL A 57 -9.92 23.46 -1.00
C VAL A 57 -9.03 22.69 -1.95
N GLU A 58 -7.82 23.19 -2.18
CA GLU A 58 -6.78 22.52 -2.96
C GLU A 58 -5.88 21.70 -2.04
N LEU A 59 -5.33 20.60 -2.58
CA LEU A 59 -4.27 19.84 -1.95
C LEU A 59 -2.97 20.07 -2.73
N THR A 60 -1.85 20.27 -2.02
CA THR A 60 -0.54 20.46 -2.65
C THR A 60 0.47 19.46 -2.11
N ARG A 61 1.23 18.84 -3.02
CA ARG A 61 2.36 17.95 -2.70
C ARG A 61 3.46 18.13 -3.74
N ASP A 62 4.68 18.43 -3.30
CA ASP A 62 5.87 18.55 -4.16
C ASP A 62 5.67 19.47 -5.38
N GLY A 63 4.90 20.55 -5.22
CA GLY A 63 4.57 21.50 -6.28
C GLY A 63 3.42 21.10 -7.20
N ILE A 64 2.85 19.90 -7.04
CA ILE A 64 1.63 19.49 -7.75
C ILE A 64 0.41 19.95 -6.94
N ILE A 65 -0.46 20.71 -7.63
CA ILE A 65 -1.72 21.22 -7.09
C ILE A 65 -2.85 20.31 -7.58
N TYR A 66 -3.67 19.86 -6.66
CA TYR A 66 -4.82 19.02 -6.91
C TYR A 66 -6.11 19.77 -6.55
N ARG A 67 -7.11 19.66 -7.42
CA ARG A 67 -8.43 20.27 -7.25
C ARG A 67 -9.52 19.19 -7.11
N PRO A 68 -10.57 19.45 -6.32
CA PRO A 68 -11.72 18.56 -6.25
C PRO A 68 -12.29 18.32 -7.65
N PHE A 69 -12.60 17.08 -7.96
CA PHE A 69 -13.20 16.69 -9.23
C PHE A 69 -14.63 16.20 -9.02
N GLY A 70 -14.86 15.41 -7.97
CA GLY A 70 -16.17 15.02 -7.45
C GLY A 70 -16.09 13.81 -6.52
N ILE A 71 -17.23 13.23 -6.16
CA ILE A 71 -17.31 12.21 -5.12
C ILE A 71 -17.43 10.81 -5.74
N ILE A 72 -16.59 9.88 -5.25
CA ILE A 72 -16.63 8.46 -5.61
C ILE A 72 -17.16 7.66 -4.42
N GLY A 73 -18.40 7.18 -4.53
CA GLY A 73 -19.01 6.28 -3.54
C GLY A 73 -18.41 4.86 -3.52
N GLU A 74 -17.75 4.46 -4.61
CA GLU A 74 -17.17 3.12 -4.79
C GLU A 74 -15.76 3.04 -4.21
N LYS A 75 -15.60 2.41 -3.04
CA LYS A 75 -14.28 2.17 -2.42
C LYS A 75 -13.37 1.25 -3.23
N SER A 76 -13.89 0.58 -4.27
CA SER A 76 -13.13 -0.31 -5.16
C SER A 76 -11.99 0.40 -5.89
N MET A 77 -12.11 1.71 -6.11
CA MET A 77 -11.12 2.57 -6.80
C MET A 77 -9.92 2.94 -5.91
N ARG A 78 -10.03 2.71 -4.60
CA ARG A 78 -8.99 3.04 -3.62
C ARG A 78 -7.79 2.09 -3.74
N GLY A 79 -6.64 2.66 -4.08
CA GLY A 79 -5.35 1.98 -4.09
C GLY A 79 -4.68 1.98 -2.71
N GLU A 80 -3.35 1.98 -2.70
CA GLU A 80 -2.58 2.09 -1.48
C GLU A 80 -2.74 3.47 -0.80
N LYS A 81 -2.62 3.51 0.53
CA LYS A 81 -2.55 4.77 1.27
C LYS A 81 -1.20 5.42 1.00
N ILE A 82 -1.21 6.64 0.51
CA ILE A 82 -0.01 7.38 0.10
C ILE A 82 0.31 8.54 1.04
N GLY A 83 -0.69 9.04 1.79
CA GLY A 83 -0.48 10.20 2.65
C GLY A 83 -1.62 10.54 3.58
N ILE A 84 -1.51 11.72 4.17
CA ILE A 84 -2.50 12.36 5.03
C ILE A 84 -2.62 13.86 4.69
N ARG A 85 -3.78 14.44 4.94
CA ARG A 85 -4.01 15.88 4.75
C ARG A 85 -3.53 16.66 5.97
N GLY A 86 -2.65 17.63 5.78
CA GLY A 86 -2.33 18.66 6.77
C GLY A 86 -1.84 18.16 8.14
N GLY A 87 -1.24 16.97 8.20
CA GLY A 87 -0.86 16.33 9.47
C GLY A 87 -2.06 15.79 10.29
N ASP A 88 -3.28 15.91 9.76
CA ASP A 88 -4.48 15.33 10.35
C ASP A 88 -4.55 13.83 10.03
N SER A 89 -4.59 13.02 11.08
CA SER A 89 -4.69 11.57 10.95
C SER A 89 -6.06 11.07 10.51
N SER A 90 -7.13 11.88 10.63
CA SER A 90 -8.49 11.46 10.23
C SER A 90 -8.68 11.43 8.71
N SER A 91 -8.01 12.33 7.99
CA SER A 91 -8.06 12.40 6.54
C SER A 91 -6.88 11.68 5.90
N SER A 92 -7.19 10.58 5.21
CA SER A 92 -6.21 9.75 4.52
C SER A 92 -6.25 9.97 3.02
N ILE A 93 -5.08 10.11 2.41
CA ILE A 93 -4.91 10.23 0.97
C ILE A 93 -4.51 8.88 0.39
N PHE A 94 -5.21 8.44 -0.64
CA PHE A 94 -5.00 7.18 -1.35
C PHE A 94 -4.66 7.43 -2.81
N ALA A 95 -3.87 6.53 -3.40
CA ALA A 95 -3.75 6.44 -4.84
C ALA A 95 -5.08 5.98 -5.46
N VAL A 96 -5.33 6.37 -6.70
CA VAL A 96 -6.40 5.78 -7.51
C VAL A 96 -5.83 4.58 -8.24
N LYS A 97 -6.49 3.41 -8.17
CA LYS A 97 -5.99 2.19 -8.85
C LYS A 97 -5.81 2.43 -10.34
N ASP A 98 -4.70 1.92 -10.87
CA ASP A 98 -4.35 1.99 -12.30
C ASP A 98 -4.09 3.41 -12.84
N TYR A 99 -4.04 4.41 -11.97
CA TYR A 99 -3.76 5.81 -12.33
C TYR A 99 -2.53 6.35 -11.60
N SER A 100 -1.83 7.28 -12.24
CA SER A 100 -0.73 7.99 -11.60
C SER A 100 -1.27 8.88 -10.48
N TRP A 101 -0.69 8.74 -9.29
CA TRP A 101 -0.90 9.67 -8.18
C TRP A 101 -0.40 11.10 -8.45
N ASP A 102 0.36 11.34 -9.51
CA ASP A 102 0.71 12.70 -9.97
C ASP A 102 -0.45 13.37 -10.70
N GLU A 103 -1.48 12.59 -11.05
CA GLU A 103 -2.64 13.02 -11.81
C GLU A 103 -3.93 12.94 -10.99
N TRP A 104 -4.12 11.83 -10.26
CA TRP A 104 -5.36 11.52 -9.56
C TRP A 104 -5.10 10.98 -8.15
N ILE A 105 -5.79 11.52 -7.16
CA ILE A 105 -5.74 11.06 -5.77
C ILE A 105 -7.14 11.03 -5.17
N LEU A 106 -7.31 10.23 -4.11
CA LEU A 106 -8.53 10.17 -3.32
C LEU A 106 -8.27 10.65 -1.90
N GLU A 107 -9.13 11.53 -1.41
CA GLU A 107 -9.22 11.84 0.00
C GLU A 107 -10.38 11.06 0.61
N SER A 108 -10.12 10.38 1.72
CA SER A 108 -11.15 9.74 2.54
C SER A 108 -11.05 10.23 3.97
N ASP A 109 -12.17 10.72 4.49
CA ASP A 109 -12.37 11.01 5.90
C ASP A 109 -13.56 10.18 6.35
N GLU A 110 -13.29 9.12 7.12
CA GLU A 110 -14.31 8.16 7.53
C GLU A 110 -15.36 8.75 8.48
N GLY A 111 -15.11 9.93 9.06
CA GLY A 111 -16.06 10.64 9.92
C GLY A 111 -16.89 11.70 9.18
N LEU A 112 -16.30 12.39 8.18
CA LEU A 112 -16.89 13.56 7.55
C LEU A 112 -17.42 13.32 6.13
N MET A 113 -16.98 12.26 5.44
CA MET A 113 -17.37 11.98 4.05
C MET A 113 -18.16 10.67 3.91
N PRO A 114 -19.38 10.58 4.47
CA PRO A 114 -20.20 9.36 4.39
C PRO A 114 -20.69 9.06 2.97
N ALA A 115 -20.68 10.06 2.08
CA ALA A 115 -21.11 9.93 0.69
C ALA A 115 -20.07 9.22 -0.20
N GLY A 116 -18.81 9.14 0.23
CA GLY A 116 -17.73 8.54 -0.56
C GLY A 116 -16.40 9.26 -0.39
N ASP A 117 -15.41 8.84 -1.18
CA ASP A 117 -14.10 9.47 -1.21
C ASP A 117 -14.13 10.66 -2.18
N MET A 118 -13.48 11.77 -1.84
CA MET A 118 -13.33 12.91 -2.75
C MET A 118 -12.22 12.61 -3.75
N LEU A 119 -12.56 12.55 -5.03
CA LEU A 119 -11.59 12.46 -6.12
C LEU A 119 -11.01 13.84 -6.40
N PHE A 120 -9.69 13.91 -6.46
CA PHE A 120 -8.97 15.10 -6.87
C PHE A 120 -8.21 14.85 -8.17
N LYS A 121 -8.15 15.90 -9.00
CA LYS A 121 -7.39 15.96 -10.26
C LYS A 121 -6.27 16.98 -10.15
N ALA A 122 -5.07 16.63 -10.59
CA ALA A 122 -3.98 17.59 -10.73
C ALA A 122 -4.32 18.66 -11.80
N VAL A 123 -3.95 19.91 -11.55
CA VAL A 123 -4.32 21.06 -12.41
C VAL A 123 -3.80 20.91 -13.84
N GLY A 124 -2.65 20.26 -14.04
CA GLY A 124 -2.06 20.04 -15.37
C GLY A 124 -2.72 18.94 -16.22
N VAL A 125 -3.61 18.14 -15.64
CA VAL A 125 -4.23 16.99 -16.34
C VAL A 125 -5.42 17.45 -17.18
N THR A 126 -5.27 17.33 -18.49
CA THR A 126 -6.31 17.69 -19.48
C THR A 126 -7.16 16.51 -19.91
N GLU A 127 -6.59 15.30 -19.93
CA GLU A 127 -7.29 14.09 -20.34
C GLU A 127 -8.05 13.51 -19.14
N ILE A 128 -9.38 13.41 -19.27
CA ILE A 128 -10.25 12.83 -18.25
C ILE A 128 -10.61 11.41 -18.71
N PRO A 129 -10.27 10.38 -17.93
CA PRO A 129 -10.70 9.01 -18.21
C PRO A 129 -12.23 8.91 -18.29
N VAL A 130 -12.74 8.10 -19.21
CA VAL A 130 -14.19 7.96 -19.46
C VAL A 130 -14.93 7.50 -18.20
N GLU A 131 -14.30 6.66 -17.38
CA GLU A 131 -14.84 6.22 -16.10
C GLU A 131 -14.97 7.33 -15.06
N PHE A 132 -14.23 8.43 -15.19
CA PHE A 132 -14.30 9.57 -14.27
C PHE A 132 -15.32 10.60 -14.70
N GLU A 133 -15.69 10.66 -15.98
CA GLU A 133 -16.68 11.63 -16.48
C GLU A 133 -17.99 11.62 -15.69
N LYS A 134 -18.44 10.45 -15.22
CA LYS A 134 -19.64 10.31 -14.39
C LYS A 134 -19.53 10.92 -12.98
N TYR A 135 -18.32 11.14 -12.48
CA TYR A 135 -18.05 11.75 -11.16
C TYR A 135 -17.73 13.23 -11.26
N LYS A 136 -17.76 13.83 -12.45
CA LYS A 136 -17.43 15.24 -12.63
C LYS A 136 -18.52 16.12 -12.01
N GLU A 137 -18.23 16.70 -10.87
CA GLU A 137 -19.12 17.61 -10.15
C GLU A 137 -18.66 19.06 -10.27
N TYR A 138 -17.34 19.26 -10.32
CA TYR A 138 -16.74 20.59 -10.30
C TYR A 138 -16.23 21.00 -11.69
N ASN A 139 -16.50 22.25 -12.05
CA ASN A 139 -15.96 22.90 -13.24
C ASN A 139 -15.18 24.13 -12.79
N TYR A 140 -13.87 24.12 -13.05
CA TYR A 140 -12.96 25.24 -12.82
C TYR A 140 -12.20 25.54 -14.09
#